data_AF-A0A2D0INM8-F1
#
_entry.id   AF-A0A2D0INM8-F1
#
_cell.length_a   1.000
_cell.length_b   1.000
_cell.length_c   1.000
_cell.angle_alpha   90.00
_cell.angle_beta   90.00
_cell.angle_gamma   90.00
#
_symmetry.space_group_name_H-M   'P 1'
#
loop_
_entity.id
_entity.type
_entity.pdbx_description
1 polymer ?
#
loop_
_entity_poly.entity_id
_entity_poly.type
_entity_poly.pdbx_seq_one_letter_code
_entity_poly.pdbx_strand_id
1 'polypeptide(L)'
;MLSELSSDPDVKIIPIVLDQSCLAELPVPLVGRAYLDLSEFRKRGLFLGSVMQHLAGDVTQSEMLAWISYTIRKDDLYKSAREYFHRTSVRFMGNARTHQVSINFMQPLLAPQWMWDSPEWGYMLNDEHDTYCPTKGRWHWDYFSPGRSMQSLGTAMVAQFFPDDAKEELQWAIEDVGRILAVSFISMIRKEEAFVLDVDEIIMCISSD
;
A
#
# COMPACT_ATOMS: atom_id res chain seq x y z
N MET A 1 7.74 36.38 26.97
CA MET A 1 8.22 35.04 26.60
C MET A 1 8.18 34.77 25.09
N LEU A 2 7.02 34.56 24.43
CA LEU A 2 6.96 34.33 22.97
C LEU A 2 7.40 35.56 22.15
N SER A 3 7.06 36.77 22.61
CA SER A 3 7.48 38.04 22.03
C SER A 3 8.99 38.28 22.15
N GLU A 4 9.61 37.86 23.24
CA GLU A 4 11.06 37.98 23.46
C GLU A 4 11.84 36.96 22.60
N LEU A 5 11.33 35.73 22.47
CA LEU A 5 11.88 34.70 21.57
C LEU A 5 11.78 35.09 20.09
N SER A 6 10.78 35.90 19.72
CA SER A 6 10.59 36.32 18.33
C SER A 6 11.62 37.33 17.82
N SER A 7 12.40 37.92 18.74
CA SER A 7 13.46 38.89 18.47
C SER A 7 14.83 38.25 18.32
N ASP A 8 14.97 36.96 18.63
CA ASP A 8 16.21 36.21 18.51
C ASP A 8 16.43 35.77 17.05
N PRO A 9 17.55 36.16 16.41
CA PRO A 9 17.82 35.82 15.01
C PRO A 9 18.04 34.31 14.79
N ASP A 10 18.38 33.56 15.84
CA ASP A 10 18.61 32.11 15.77
C ASP A 10 17.31 31.31 15.96
N VAL A 11 16.18 31.99 16.25
CA VAL A 11 14.88 31.35 16.49
C VAL A 11 13.95 31.50 15.28
N LYS A 12 13.72 30.39 14.58
CA LYS A 12 12.75 30.31 13.49
C LYS A 12 11.35 30.02 14.03
N ILE A 13 10.45 31.01 13.96
CA ILE A 13 9.03 30.83 14.30
C ILE A 13 8.22 30.59 13.03
N ILE A 14 7.61 29.42 12.92
CA ILE A 14 6.71 29.02 11.83
C ILE A 14 5.30 28.82 12.41
N PRO A 15 4.35 29.72 12.14
CA PRO A 15 2.94 29.49 12.46
C PRO A 15 2.41 28.23 11.78
N ILE A 16 1.66 27.42 12.52
CA ILE A 16 0.97 26.24 11.99
C ILE A 16 -0.53 26.49 12.07
N VAL A 17 -1.19 26.39 10.93
CA VAL A 17 -2.61 26.67 10.79
C VAL A 17 -3.36 25.35 10.66
N LEU A 18 -4.14 25.02 11.69
CA LEU A 18 -5.00 23.84 11.72
C LEU A 18 -6.46 24.15 11.37
N ASP A 19 -6.79 25.44 11.28
CA ASP A 19 -8.12 25.94 10.97
C ASP A 19 -7.99 27.27 10.23
N GLN A 20 -8.62 27.38 9.07
CA GLN A 20 -8.58 28.60 8.25
C GLN A 20 -9.20 29.80 8.97
N SER A 21 -10.13 29.56 9.90
CA SER A 21 -10.74 30.63 10.70
C SER A 21 -9.71 31.39 11.55
N CYS A 22 -8.57 30.78 11.90
CA CYS A 22 -7.50 31.41 12.68
C CYS A 22 -6.69 32.45 11.88
N LEU A 23 -6.78 32.46 10.55
CA LEU A 23 -6.00 33.39 9.72
C LEU A 23 -6.49 34.84 9.81
N ALA A 24 -7.76 35.05 10.13
CA ALA A 24 -8.35 36.37 10.24
C ALA A 24 -7.74 37.18 11.40
N GLU A 25 -7.33 36.51 12.47
CA GLU A 25 -6.80 37.14 13.70
C GLU A 25 -5.62 36.33 14.26
N LEU A 26 -4.50 36.30 13.53
CA LEU A 26 -3.26 35.77 14.08
C LEU A 26 -2.79 36.66 15.24
N PRO A 27 -2.37 36.10 16.39
CA PRO A 27 -1.81 36.89 17.49
C PRO A 27 -0.40 37.37 17.15
N VAL A 28 0.04 38.49 17.74
CA VAL A 28 1.48 38.83 17.79
C VAL A 28 2.19 37.72 18.59
N PRO A 29 3.29 37.10 18.10
CA PRO A 29 4.20 37.53 17.04
C PRO A 29 4.01 36.87 15.65
N LEU A 30 2.87 36.19 15.41
CA LEU A 30 2.63 35.40 14.20
C LEU A 30 2.09 36.22 13.02
N VAL A 31 1.53 37.40 13.29
CA VAL A 31 1.00 38.32 12.26
C VAL A 31 2.06 38.61 11.19
N GLY A 32 1.66 38.48 9.92
CA GLY A 32 2.51 38.77 8.76
C GLY A 32 3.59 37.73 8.45
N ARG A 33 3.70 36.64 9.25
CA ARG A 33 4.63 35.55 8.98
C ARG A 33 4.05 34.56 7.96
N ALA A 34 4.92 33.96 7.16
CA ALA A 34 4.56 32.79 6.36
C ALA A 34 4.20 31.63 7.29
N TYR A 35 3.12 30.92 7.00
CA TYR A 35 2.60 29.83 7.83
C TYR A 35 2.56 28.51 7.05
N LEU A 36 2.49 27.42 7.82
CA LEU A 36 2.23 26.09 7.30
C LEU A 36 0.75 25.75 7.49
N ASP A 37 0.04 25.57 6.39
CA ASP A 37 -1.36 25.15 6.41
C ASP A 37 -1.49 23.64 6.49
N LEU A 38 -2.07 23.16 7.59
CA LEU A 38 -2.36 21.77 7.89
C LEU A 38 -3.86 21.54 8.16
N SER A 39 -4.72 22.47 7.72
CA SER A 39 -6.16 22.37 7.89
C SER A 39 -6.72 21.08 7.26
N GLU A 40 -6.25 20.71 6.06
CA GLU A 40 -6.62 19.45 5.41
C GLU A 40 -6.11 18.21 6.18
N PHE A 41 -4.91 18.27 6.78
CA PHE A 41 -4.41 17.19 7.64
C PHE A 41 -5.34 16.95 8.83
N ARG A 42 -5.73 18.02 9.54
CA ARG A 42 -6.67 17.93 10.66
C ARG A 42 -8.02 17.40 10.22
N LYS A 43 -8.58 17.94 9.13
CA LYS A 43 -9.89 17.52 8.58
C LYS A 43 -9.92 16.04 8.24
N ARG A 44 -8.81 15.50 7.73
CA ARG A 44 -8.64 14.09 7.35
C ARG A 44 -8.24 13.18 8.51
N GLY A 45 -7.93 13.75 9.68
CA GLY A 45 -7.42 12.99 10.83
C GLY A 45 -5.99 12.45 10.64
N LEU A 46 -5.20 13.06 9.75
CA LEU A 46 -3.81 12.65 9.50
C LEU A 46 -2.92 12.98 10.68
N PHE A 47 -1.96 12.10 10.96
CA PHE A 47 -1.05 12.25 12.08
C PHE A 47 -0.12 13.44 11.89
N LEU A 48 -0.21 14.43 12.78
CA LEU A 48 0.60 15.66 12.70
C LEU A 48 2.06 15.46 13.10
N GLY A 49 2.38 14.38 13.84
CA GLY A 49 3.76 14.16 14.30
C GLY A 49 4.76 13.93 13.17
N SER A 50 4.34 13.28 12.07
CA SER A 50 5.19 13.13 10.89
C SER A 50 5.50 14.46 10.22
N VAL A 51 4.53 15.38 10.24
CA VAL A 51 4.70 16.76 9.76
C VAL A 51 5.73 17.50 10.60
N MET A 52 5.63 17.40 11.93
CA MET A 52 6.59 18.04 12.84
C MET A 52 7.99 17.48 12.64
N GLN A 53 8.12 16.16 12.47
CA GLN A 53 9.39 15.51 12.21
C GLN A 53 10.02 15.97 10.89
N HIS A 54 9.23 16.08 9.82
CA HIS A 54 9.72 16.55 8.53
C HIS A 54 10.13 18.03 8.57
N LEU A 55 9.33 18.87 9.25
CA LEU A 55 9.60 20.30 9.45
C LEU A 55 10.84 20.57 10.32
N ALA A 56 11.14 19.68 11.28
CA ALA A 56 12.31 19.78 12.14
C ALA A 56 13.63 19.48 11.42
N GLY A 57 13.58 18.91 10.21
CA GLY A 57 14.74 18.77 9.34
C GLY A 57 15.10 20.07 8.63
N ASP A 58 16.25 20.07 7.95
CA ASP A 58 16.68 21.16 7.07
C ASP A 58 15.91 21.13 5.74
N VAL A 59 14.59 21.29 5.81
CA VAL A 59 13.70 21.30 4.64
C VAL A 59 13.34 22.73 4.24
N THR A 60 13.32 22.97 2.94
CA THR A 60 12.80 24.19 2.35
C THR A 60 11.27 24.20 2.40
N GLN A 61 10.68 25.39 2.24
CA GLN A 61 9.22 25.51 2.15
C GLN A 61 8.64 24.73 0.96
N SER A 62 9.33 24.71 -0.18
CA SER A 62 8.91 23.97 -1.37
C SER A 62 8.90 22.46 -1.13
N GLU A 63 9.93 21.93 -0.47
CA GLU A 63 10.00 20.51 -0.11
C GLU A 63 8.88 20.14 0.87
N MET A 64 8.63 20.99 1.86
CA MET A 64 7.54 20.80 2.81
C MET A 64 6.17 20.74 2.12
N LEU A 65 5.90 21.66 1.17
CA LEU A 65 4.65 21.67 0.41
C LEU A 65 4.51 20.45 -0.51
N ALA A 66 5.60 20.02 -1.14
CA ALA A 66 5.63 18.82 -1.96
C ALA A 66 5.33 17.57 -1.11
N TRP A 67 5.93 17.47 0.08
CA TRP A 67 5.71 16.38 1.01
C TRP A 67 4.27 16.35 1.56
N ILE A 68 3.70 17.50 1.93
CA ILE A 68 2.29 17.62 2.34
C ILE A 68 1.37 17.15 1.21
N SER A 69 1.61 17.65 -0.02
CA SER A 69 0.82 17.29 -1.19
C SER A 69 0.90 15.79 -1.49
N TYR A 70 2.10 15.22 -1.40
CA TYR A 70 2.31 13.78 -1.55
C TYR A 70 1.57 12.98 -0.48
N THR A 71 1.65 13.38 0.79
CA THR A 71 0.99 12.69 1.90
C THR A 71 -0.54 12.70 1.76
N ILE A 72 -1.11 13.84 1.35
CA ILE A 72 -2.56 13.95 1.08
C ILE A 72 -2.96 13.05 -0.07
N ARG A 73 -2.20 13.05 -1.18
CA ARG A 73 -2.46 12.16 -2.32
C ARG A 73 -2.34 10.68 -1.95
N LYS A 74 -1.38 10.33 -1.09
CA LYS A 74 -1.22 8.97 -0.57
C LYS A 74 -2.43 8.55 0.27
N ASP A 75 -2.96 9.43 1.11
CA ASP A 75 -4.19 9.21 1.86
C ASP A 75 -5.42 9.04 0.93
N ASP A 76 -5.55 9.89 -0.10
CA ASP A 76 -6.60 9.76 -1.12
C ASP A 76 -6.52 8.42 -1.86
N LEU A 77 -5.32 7.99 -2.24
CA LEU A 77 -5.08 6.72 -2.90
C LEU A 77 -5.42 5.55 -1.98
N TYR A 78 -4.98 5.58 -0.72
CA TYR A 78 -5.27 4.54 0.26
C TYR A 78 -6.78 4.39 0.48
N LYS A 79 -7.51 5.51 0.63
CA LYS A 79 -8.97 5.50 0.75
C LYS A 79 -9.65 4.93 -0.50
N SER A 80 -9.21 5.35 -1.68
CA SER A 80 -9.75 4.86 -2.96
C SER A 80 -9.49 3.37 -3.15
N ALA A 81 -8.28 2.90 -2.83
CA ALA A 81 -7.92 1.49 -2.86
C ALA A 81 -8.79 0.68 -1.89
N ARG A 82 -8.93 1.16 -0.65
CA ARG A 82 -9.80 0.53 0.34
C ARG A 82 -11.25 0.45 -0.13
N GLU A 83 -11.80 1.54 -0.65
CA GLU A 83 -13.15 1.55 -1.22
C GLU A 83 -13.32 0.64 -2.43
N TYR A 84 -12.27 0.43 -3.24
CA TYR A 84 -12.32 -0.47 -4.38
C TYR A 84 -12.22 -1.94 -3.96
N PHE A 85 -11.16 -2.31 -3.25
CA PHE A 85 -10.88 -3.71 -2.89
C PHE A 85 -11.92 -4.29 -1.93
N HIS A 86 -12.52 -3.48 -1.04
CA HIS A 86 -13.60 -3.95 -0.16
C HIS A 86 -14.94 -4.19 -0.88
N ARG A 87 -15.09 -3.81 -2.16
CA ARG A 87 -16.28 -4.18 -2.95
C ARG A 87 -16.38 -5.69 -3.15
N THR A 88 -15.24 -6.36 -3.20
CA THR A 88 -15.15 -7.82 -3.31
C THR A 88 -14.66 -8.37 -1.99
N SER A 89 -15.55 -9.03 -1.23
CA SER A 89 -15.17 -9.68 0.02
C SER A 89 -14.33 -10.94 -0.30
N VAL A 90 -13.02 -10.75 -0.36
CA VAL A 90 -12.05 -11.81 -0.60
C VAL A 90 -11.17 -11.97 0.63
N ARG A 91 -11.03 -13.20 1.10
CA ARG A 91 -10.03 -13.62 2.06
C ARG A 91 -9.28 -14.80 1.47
N PHE A 92 -7.95 -14.70 1.38
CA PHE A 92 -7.13 -15.81 0.91
C PHE A 92 -6.71 -16.70 2.06
N MET A 93 -6.85 -18.02 1.88
CA MET A 93 -6.47 -19.00 2.89
C MET A 93 -5.58 -20.07 2.28
N GLY A 94 -4.35 -20.17 2.77
CA GLY A 94 -3.39 -21.20 2.37
C GLY A 94 -3.42 -22.40 3.30
N ASN A 95 -3.58 -23.60 2.74
CA ASN A 95 -3.53 -24.84 3.49
C ASN A 95 -2.12 -25.44 3.51
N ALA A 96 -1.52 -25.50 4.69
CA ALA A 96 -0.15 -25.98 4.91
C ALA A 96 0.17 -27.40 4.42
N ARG A 97 -0.83 -28.29 4.34
CA ARG A 97 -0.60 -29.69 3.96
C ARG A 97 -0.79 -29.93 2.47
N THR A 98 -1.77 -29.27 1.88
CA THR A 98 -2.18 -29.51 0.49
C THR A 98 -1.64 -28.48 -0.48
N HIS A 99 -1.07 -27.39 0.05
CA HIS A 99 -0.70 -26.19 -0.71
C HIS A 99 -1.86 -25.53 -1.47
N GLN A 100 -3.10 -25.93 -1.18
CA GLN A 100 -4.26 -25.32 -1.80
C GLN A 100 -4.48 -23.93 -1.20
N VAL A 101 -4.60 -22.93 -2.07
CA VAL A 101 -5.02 -21.58 -1.70
C VAL A 101 -6.46 -21.43 -2.11
N SER A 102 -7.30 -20.93 -1.21
CA SER A 102 -8.72 -20.72 -1.48
C SER A 102 -9.09 -19.24 -1.35
N ILE A 103 -9.98 -18.81 -2.23
CA ILE A 103 -10.76 -17.58 -2.17
C ILE A 103 -11.96 -17.90 -1.27
N ASN A 104 -11.98 -17.33 -0.07
CA ASN A 104 -12.94 -17.68 0.97
C ASN A 104 -12.85 -19.19 1.34
N PHE A 105 -13.86 -19.74 2.02
CA PHE A 105 -13.78 -21.09 2.60
C PHE A 105 -13.89 -22.26 1.62
N MET A 106 -14.32 -22.04 0.36
CA MET A 106 -14.71 -23.15 -0.53
C MET A 106 -14.14 -23.11 -1.94
N GLN A 107 -13.71 -21.95 -2.45
CA GLN A 107 -13.31 -21.82 -3.85
C GLN A 107 -11.79 -21.83 -3.98
N PRO A 108 -11.16 -22.80 -4.68
CA PRO A 108 -9.73 -22.73 -4.97
C PRO A 108 -9.38 -21.48 -5.77
N LEU A 109 -8.26 -20.84 -5.43
CA LEU A 109 -7.67 -19.76 -6.20
C LEU A 109 -7.09 -20.32 -7.49
N LEU A 110 -7.61 -19.91 -8.63
CA LEU A 110 -7.11 -20.30 -9.95
C LEU A 110 -6.43 -19.11 -10.63
N ALA A 111 -5.48 -19.40 -11.52
CA ALA A 111 -4.89 -18.36 -12.36
C ALA A 111 -5.94 -17.87 -13.39
N PRO A 112 -6.09 -16.56 -13.61
CA PRO A 112 -6.95 -16.01 -14.66
C PRO A 112 -6.47 -16.41 -16.05
N GLN A 113 -7.38 -16.38 -17.04
CA GLN A 113 -7.10 -16.88 -18.40
C GLN A 113 -5.93 -16.16 -19.06
N TRP A 114 -5.80 -14.84 -18.88
CA TRP A 114 -4.70 -14.07 -19.47
C TRP A 114 -3.31 -14.50 -18.98
N MET A 115 -3.19 -15.05 -17.75
CA MET A 115 -1.92 -15.63 -17.29
C MET A 115 -1.60 -16.93 -18.02
N TRP A 116 -2.60 -17.73 -18.39
CA TRP A 116 -2.38 -18.92 -19.22
C TRP A 116 -2.01 -18.58 -20.66
N ASP A 117 -2.60 -17.51 -21.18
CA ASP A 117 -2.37 -17.05 -22.56
C ASP A 117 -1.01 -16.33 -22.71
N SER A 118 -0.46 -15.80 -21.61
CA SER A 118 0.88 -15.20 -21.60
C SER A 118 1.95 -16.27 -21.83
N PRO A 119 2.90 -16.08 -22.77
CA PRO A 119 3.99 -17.05 -22.99
C PRO A 119 4.86 -17.29 -21.76
N GLU A 120 5.13 -16.25 -20.97
CA GLU A 120 5.98 -16.32 -19.79
C GLU A 120 5.28 -17.02 -18.62
N TRP A 121 4.06 -16.58 -18.30
CA TRP A 121 3.27 -17.19 -17.22
C TRP A 121 2.79 -18.58 -17.60
N GLY A 122 2.29 -18.77 -18.82
CA GLY A 122 1.82 -20.06 -19.31
C GLY A 122 2.89 -21.13 -19.22
N TYR A 123 4.15 -20.85 -19.58
CA TYR A 123 5.25 -21.79 -19.39
C TYR A 123 5.42 -22.18 -17.91
N MET A 124 5.43 -21.19 -17.02
CA MET A 124 5.61 -21.41 -15.58
C MET A 124 4.43 -22.13 -14.93
N LEU A 125 3.20 -21.77 -15.28
CA LEU A 125 1.98 -22.35 -14.70
C LEU A 125 1.81 -23.82 -15.11
N ASN A 126 2.39 -24.23 -16.24
CA ASN A 126 2.43 -25.62 -16.70
C ASN A 126 3.52 -26.47 -16.03
N ASP A 127 4.45 -25.89 -15.28
CA ASP A 127 5.52 -26.61 -14.56
C ASP A 127 4.98 -27.21 -13.24
N GLU A 128 3.99 -28.10 -13.36
CA GLU A 128 3.29 -28.67 -12.21
C GLU A 128 4.13 -29.68 -11.42
N HIS A 129 4.05 -29.59 -10.10
CA HIS A 129 4.63 -30.55 -9.15
C HIS A 129 3.78 -30.64 -7.86
N ASP A 130 4.18 -31.49 -6.90
CA ASP A 130 3.33 -31.88 -5.76
C ASP A 130 2.71 -30.71 -4.97
N THR A 131 3.48 -29.63 -4.81
CA THR A 131 3.11 -28.41 -4.06
C THR A 131 2.80 -27.21 -4.95
N TYR A 132 2.76 -27.38 -6.28
CA TYR A 132 2.47 -26.31 -7.23
C TYR A 132 1.70 -26.90 -8.42
N CYS A 133 0.41 -26.65 -8.45
CA CYS A 133 -0.50 -27.11 -9.50
C CYS A 133 -1.62 -26.06 -9.60
N PRO A 134 -1.36 -24.95 -10.33
CA PRO A 134 -2.27 -23.82 -10.41
C PRO A 134 -3.66 -24.19 -10.94
N THR A 135 -3.76 -25.22 -11.80
CA THR A 135 -5.02 -25.75 -12.32
C THR A 135 -5.93 -26.33 -11.23
N LYS A 136 -5.35 -26.78 -10.11
CA LYS A 136 -6.07 -27.30 -8.92
C LYS A 136 -6.05 -26.31 -7.74
N GLY A 137 -5.60 -25.08 -7.99
CA GLY A 137 -5.41 -24.05 -6.98
C GLY A 137 -4.36 -24.38 -5.92
N ARG A 138 -3.36 -25.20 -6.26
CA ARG A 138 -2.19 -25.42 -5.42
C ARG A 138 -1.08 -24.47 -5.83
N TRP A 139 -0.51 -23.77 -4.85
CA TRP A 139 0.45 -22.72 -5.10
C TRP A 139 1.65 -22.85 -4.17
N HIS A 140 2.79 -22.31 -4.60
CA HIS A 140 4.02 -22.38 -3.84
C HIS A 140 4.17 -21.15 -2.95
N TRP A 141 4.46 -21.40 -1.67
CA TRP A 141 5.00 -20.42 -0.72
C TRP A 141 6.03 -21.14 0.15
N ASP A 142 7.04 -20.41 0.58
CA ASP A 142 8.07 -20.89 1.49
C ASP A 142 8.84 -19.71 2.09
N TYR A 143 9.45 -19.91 3.26
CA TYR A 143 10.29 -18.92 3.91
C TYR A 143 11.67 -18.91 3.25
N PHE A 144 11.74 -18.33 2.06
CA PHE A 144 12.93 -18.34 1.21
C PHE A 144 12.98 -17.11 0.29
N SER A 145 14.06 -16.96 -0.48
CA SER A 145 14.18 -15.90 -1.48
C SER A 145 12.96 -15.87 -2.40
N PRO A 146 12.28 -14.72 -2.57
CA PRO A 146 11.07 -14.62 -3.36
C PRO A 146 11.35 -15.01 -4.81
N GLY A 147 10.58 -15.97 -5.31
CA GLY A 147 10.74 -16.55 -6.63
C GLY A 147 9.52 -16.32 -7.53
N ARG A 148 9.67 -16.71 -8.80
CA ARG A 148 8.62 -16.58 -9.82
C ARG A 148 7.33 -17.34 -9.48
N SER A 149 7.42 -18.49 -8.83
CA SER A 149 6.25 -19.26 -8.37
C SER A 149 5.50 -18.61 -7.20
N MET A 150 6.19 -17.81 -6.37
CA MET A 150 5.54 -16.98 -5.36
C MET A 150 4.92 -15.73 -5.99
N GLN A 151 5.58 -15.16 -7.01
CA GLN A 151 5.02 -14.07 -7.80
C GLN A 151 3.74 -14.51 -8.52
N SER A 152 3.70 -15.69 -9.14
CA SER A 152 2.48 -16.18 -9.80
C SER A 152 1.30 -16.31 -8.83
N LEU A 153 1.56 -16.75 -7.59
CA LEU A 153 0.56 -16.74 -6.52
C LEU A 153 0.08 -15.31 -6.20
N GLY A 154 1.00 -14.38 -5.96
CA GLY A 154 0.66 -12.98 -5.68
C GLY A 154 -0.15 -12.34 -6.82
N THR A 155 0.25 -12.57 -8.07
CA THR A 155 -0.45 -12.10 -9.27
C THR A 155 -1.85 -12.68 -9.34
N ALA A 156 -2.01 -13.99 -9.12
CA ALA A 156 -3.31 -14.65 -9.15
C ALA A 156 -4.25 -14.16 -8.02
N MET A 157 -3.71 -13.89 -6.82
CA MET A 157 -4.45 -13.29 -5.71
C MET A 157 -5.01 -11.91 -6.11
N VAL A 158 -4.16 -11.04 -6.64
CA VAL A 158 -4.54 -9.66 -6.98
C VAL A 158 -5.49 -9.62 -8.17
N ALA A 159 -5.31 -10.51 -9.14
CA ALA A 159 -6.20 -10.63 -10.29
C ALA A 159 -7.66 -10.88 -9.90
N GLN A 160 -7.95 -11.49 -8.74
CA GLN A 160 -9.33 -11.72 -8.27
C GLN A 160 -10.15 -10.44 -8.07
N PHE A 161 -9.51 -9.29 -7.94
CA PHE A 161 -10.19 -8.00 -7.79
C PHE A 161 -10.50 -7.33 -9.13
N PHE A 162 -10.01 -7.87 -10.24
CA PHE A 162 -10.11 -7.26 -11.56
C PHE A 162 -10.85 -8.18 -12.55
N PRO A 163 -11.42 -7.62 -13.63
CA PRO A 163 -12.03 -8.43 -14.69
C PRO A 163 -11.03 -9.36 -15.38
N ASP A 164 -11.49 -10.55 -15.80
CA ASP A 164 -10.66 -11.51 -16.54
C ASP A 164 -10.18 -10.98 -17.90
N ASP A 165 -10.89 -10.02 -18.49
CA ASP A 165 -10.55 -9.33 -19.73
C ASP A 165 -9.74 -8.04 -19.50
N ALA A 166 -9.02 -7.98 -18.38
CA ALA A 166 -8.09 -6.89 -18.07
C ALA A 166 -7.16 -6.59 -19.24
N LYS A 167 -7.02 -5.31 -19.58
CA LYS A 167 -6.07 -4.84 -20.60
C LYS A 167 -4.62 -5.08 -20.15
N GLU A 168 -3.71 -5.14 -21.11
CA GLU A 168 -2.27 -5.37 -20.88
C GLU A 168 -1.67 -4.41 -19.83
N GLU A 169 -2.02 -3.12 -19.86
CA GLU A 169 -1.50 -2.16 -18.89
C GLU A 169 -1.95 -2.47 -17.46
N LEU A 170 -3.16 -3.00 -17.31
CA LEU A 170 -3.67 -3.45 -16.01
C LEU A 170 -3.02 -4.78 -15.60
N GLN A 171 -2.77 -5.69 -16.53
CA GLN A 171 -2.06 -6.94 -16.25
C GLN A 171 -0.66 -6.66 -15.70
N TRP A 172 0.10 -5.73 -16.30
CA TRP A 172 1.42 -5.33 -15.78
C TRP A 172 1.35 -4.76 -14.36
N ALA A 173 0.34 -3.93 -14.07
CA ALA A 173 0.14 -3.42 -12.72
C ALA A 173 -0.19 -4.54 -11.72
N ILE A 174 -1.02 -5.51 -12.11
CA ILE A 174 -1.35 -6.69 -11.29
C ILE A 174 -0.08 -7.53 -11.02
N GLU A 175 0.76 -7.73 -12.02
CA GLU A 175 2.02 -8.48 -11.89
C GLU A 175 3.02 -7.81 -10.96
N ASP A 176 3.12 -6.47 -11.00
CA ASP A 176 4.01 -5.73 -10.11
C ASP A 176 3.53 -5.80 -8.66
N VAL A 177 2.22 -5.72 -8.44
CA VAL A 177 1.64 -5.99 -7.12
C VAL A 177 1.89 -7.43 -6.69
N GLY A 178 1.76 -8.39 -7.61
CA GLY A 178 2.09 -9.79 -7.34
C GLY A 178 3.54 -9.99 -6.88
N ARG A 179 4.49 -9.23 -7.46
CA ARG A 179 5.89 -9.18 -7.03
C ARG A 179 6.04 -8.59 -5.62
N ILE A 180 5.32 -7.51 -5.32
CA ILE A 180 5.33 -6.91 -3.97
C ILE A 180 4.81 -7.92 -2.94
N LEU A 181 3.71 -8.62 -3.21
CA LEU A 181 3.18 -9.66 -2.31
C LEU A 181 4.14 -10.84 -2.16
N ALA A 182 4.83 -11.23 -3.23
CA ALA A 182 5.84 -12.28 -3.17
C ALA A 182 6.93 -11.97 -2.15
N VAL A 183 7.41 -10.72 -2.13
CA VAL A 183 8.50 -10.23 -1.25
C VAL A 183 8.02 -9.93 0.17
N SER A 184 6.88 -9.24 0.29
CA SER A 184 6.43 -8.66 1.57
C SER A 184 5.62 -9.62 2.42
N PHE A 185 5.03 -10.66 1.83
CA PHE A 185 4.12 -11.58 2.52
C PHE A 185 4.43 -13.05 2.21
N ILE A 186 4.40 -13.47 0.95
CA ILE A 186 4.42 -14.90 0.58
C ILE A 186 5.74 -15.55 0.99
N SER A 187 6.88 -14.88 0.74
CA SER A 187 8.21 -15.36 1.14
C SER A 187 8.46 -15.34 2.65
N MET A 188 7.51 -14.81 3.44
CA MET A 188 7.62 -14.74 4.90
C MET A 188 6.93 -15.92 5.60
N ILE A 189 6.26 -16.80 4.84
CA ILE A 189 5.48 -17.92 5.37
C ILE A 189 6.24 -19.21 5.14
N ARG A 190 6.46 -20.02 6.19
CA ARG A 190 7.10 -21.33 5.99
C ARG A 190 6.22 -22.25 5.18
N LYS A 191 6.83 -23.12 4.38
CA LYS A 191 6.10 -24.10 3.55
C LYS A 191 5.05 -24.91 4.33
N GLU A 192 5.35 -25.31 5.56
CA GLU A 192 4.44 -26.11 6.40
C GLU A 192 3.47 -25.26 7.25
N GLU A 193 3.43 -23.95 7.05
CA GLU A 193 2.53 -23.03 7.75
C GLU A 193 1.31 -22.67 6.88
N ALA A 194 0.14 -22.67 7.53
CA ALA A 194 -1.07 -22.14 6.93
C ALA A 194 -1.04 -20.61 7.05
N PHE A 195 -1.69 -19.92 6.13
CA PHE A 195 -1.80 -18.47 6.17
C PHE A 195 -3.22 -18.02 5.90
N VAL A 196 -3.52 -16.82 6.36
CA VAL A 196 -4.70 -16.05 6.02
C VAL A 196 -4.22 -14.67 5.61
N LEU A 197 -4.76 -14.15 4.51
CA LEU A 197 -4.45 -12.81 4.03
C LEU A 197 -5.75 -12.09 3.70
N ASP A 198 -5.99 -10.99 4.40
CA ASP A 198 -7.16 -10.14 4.22
C ASP A 198 -6.85 -8.93 3.31
N VAL A 199 -7.90 -8.33 2.76
CA VAL A 199 -7.78 -7.16 1.86
C VAL A 199 -6.98 -6.01 2.49
N ASP A 200 -7.18 -5.74 3.78
CA ASP A 200 -6.48 -4.66 4.46
C ASP A 200 -4.95 -4.91 4.51
N GLU A 201 -4.52 -6.16 4.63
CA GLU A 201 -3.09 -6.52 4.60
C GLU A 201 -2.51 -6.37 3.19
N ILE A 202 -3.27 -6.73 2.15
CA ILE A 202 -2.88 -6.50 0.75
C ILE A 202 -2.66 -5.00 0.49
N ILE A 203 -3.60 -4.16 0.94
CA ILE A 203 -3.51 -2.71 0.80
C ILE A 203 -2.29 -2.17 1.56
N MET A 204 -1.99 -2.71 2.75
CA MET A 204 -0.80 -2.32 3.50
C MET A 204 0.49 -2.67 2.74
N CYS A 205 0.60 -3.88 2.16
CA CYS A 205 1.76 -4.29 1.37
C CYS A 205 2.02 -3.34 0.20
N ILE A 206 0.98 -3.02 -0.59
CA ILE A 206 1.13 -2.14 -1.77
C ILE A 206 1.33 -0.66 -1.44
N SER A 207 0.97 -0.24 -0.22
CA SER A 207 1.08 1.16 0.20
C SER A 207 2.37 1.44 0.99
N SER A 208 3.16 0.40 1.29
CA SER A 208 4.40 0.50 2.07
C SER A 208 5.64 0.75 1.21
N ASP A 209 5.55 0.52 -0.10
CA ASP A 209 6.51 0.97 -1.12
C ASP A 209 6.18 2.40 -1.62
#